data_AF-A0A1B9NF83-F1
#
_entry.id   AF-A0A1B9NF83-F1
#
_cell.length_a   1.000
_cell.length_b   1.000
_cell.length_c   1.000
_cell.angle_alpha   90.00
_cell.angle_beta   90.00
_cell.angle_gamma   90.00
#
_symmetry.space_group_name_H-M   'P 1'
#
loop_
_entity.id
_entity.type
_entity.pdbx_description
1 polymer ?
#
loop_
_entity_poly.entity_id
_entity_poly.type
_entity_poly.pdbx_seq_one_letter_code
_entity_poly.pdbx_strand_id
1 'polypeptide(L)'
;MSGILRERAVAGAAAALWPHASDTERETRIARAAWAIVAETGDGVAGRTVNALGPVDALVAAGRAAAGSGAAPPGVAEAEWAAAVSRWRPRLAEGARLVAAALETMRRRGLTLLVPEDGPLWPEQLADLGDHAPPALWVRGDPVGLAGLHRGYW
;
A
#
# COMPACT_ATOMS: atom_id res chain seq x y z
N MET A 1 -15.34 -4.99 4.06
CA MET A 1 -13.90 -5.10 4.37
C MET A 1 -13.27 -6.07 3.39
N SER A 2 -12.14 -5.70 2.79
CA SER A 2 -11.39 -6.50 1.80
C SER A 2 -10.89 -7.81 2.43
N GLY A 3 -10.94 -8.91 1.70
CA GLY A 3 -10.49 -10.23 2.19
C GLY A 3 -9.04 -10.24 2.65
N ILE A 4 -8.20 -9.36 2.10
CA ILE A 4 -6.77 -9.23 2.42
C ILE A 4 -6.54 -8.93 3.91
N LEU A 5 -7.28 -7.96 4.47
CA LEU A 5 -7.09 -7.50 5.86
C LEU A 5 -7.53 -8.55 6.89
N ARG A 6 -8.45 -9.44 6.51
CA ARG A 6 -9.01 -10.47 7.41
C ARG A 6 -8.31 -11.82 7.28
N GLU A 7 -7.39 -11.97 6.33
CA GLU A 7 -6.70 -13.23 6.11
C GLU A 7 -5.78 -13.55 7.28
N ARG A 8 -5.92 -14.76 7.86
CA ARG A 8 -5.20 -15.15 9.08
C ARG A 8 -3.68 -15.15 8.87
N ALA A 9 -3.24 -15.57 7.68
CA ALA A 9 -1.82 -15.56 7.32
C ALA A 9 -1.25 -14.14 7.27
N VAL A 10 -2.02 -13.18 6.76
CA VAL A 10 -1.63 -11.75 6.71
C VAL A 10 -1.55 -11.19 8.13
N ALA A 11 -2.59 -11.39 8.93
CA ALA A 11 -2.64 -10.91 10.31
C ALA A 11 -1.50 -11.48 11.17
N GLY A 12 -1.22 -12.78 11.05
CA GLY A 12 -0.12 -13.43 11.77
C GLY A 12 1.26 -12.89 11.38
N ALA A 13 1.51 -12.72 10.08
CA ALA A 13 2.77 -12.15 9.60
C ALA A 13 2.95 -10.69 10.06
N ALA A 14 1.89 -9.87 9.98
CA ALA A 14 1.90 -8.49 10.43
C ALA A 14 2.15 -8.36 11.94
N ALA A 15 1.52 -9.21 12.77
CA ALA A 15 1.75 -9.23 14.21
C ALA A 15 3.20 -9.60 14.57
N ALA A 16 3.82 -10.53 13.81
CA ALA A 16 5.21 -10.90 14.02
C ALA A 16 6.20 -9.79 13.62
N LEU A 17 5.87 -9.00 12.59
CA LEU A 17 6.70 -7.90 12.10
C LEU A 17 6.57 -6.63 12.96
N TRP A 18 5.36 -6.35 13.43
CA TRP A 18 5.02 -5.14 14.18
C TRP A 18 4.33 -5.47 15.50
N PRO A 19 5.04 -6.12 16.45
CA PRO A 19 4.46 -6.60 17.70
C PRO A 19 3.94 -5.48 18.62
N HIS A 20 4.50 -4.27 18.49
CA HIS A 20 4.14 -3.11 19.30
C HIS A 20 3.18 -2.14 18.61
N ALA A 21 2.85 -2.35 17.34
CA ALA A 21 1.87 -1.53 16.66
C ALA A 21 0.46 -1.77 17.23
N SER A 22 -0.38 -0.75 17.21
CA SER A 22 -1.82 -0.88 17.38
C SER A 22 -2.44 -1.65 16.20
N ASP A 23 -3.70 -2.07 16.36
CA ASP A 23 -4.41 -2.75 15.27
C ASP A 23 -4.61 -1.82 14.07
N THR A 24 -4.94 -0.56 14.29
CA THR A 24 -5.09 0.45 13.22
C THR A 24 -3.78 0.69 12.46
N GLU A 25 -2.63 0.75 13.16
CA GLU A 25 -1.32 0.88 12.52
C GLU A 25 -0.98 -0.38 11.69
N ARG A 26 -1.27 -1.57 12.20
CA ARG A 26 -1.09 -2.81 11.44
C ARG A 26 -1.97 -2.86 10.20
N GLU A 27 -3.25 -2.52 10.31
CA GLU A 27 -4.18 -2.46 9.17
C GLU A 27 -3.70 -1.47 8.11
N THR A 28 -3.24 -0.30 8.53
CA THR A 28 -2.68 0.73 7.65
C THR A 28 -1.46 0.21 6.90
N ARG A 29 -0.50 -0.42 7.60
CA ARG A 29 0.70 -0.99 6.96
C ARG A 29 0.38 -2.16 6.04
N ILE A 30 -0.55 -3.03 6.42
CA ILE A 30 -1.03 -4.12 5.55
C ILE A 30 -1.65 -3.53 4.28
N ALA A 31 -2.48 -2.50 4.41
CA ALA A 31 -3.11 -1.86 3.26
C ALA A 31 -2.07 -1.18 2.35
N ARG A 32 -1.07 -0.48 2.91
CA ARG A 32 0.05 0.10 2.16
C ARG A 32 0.86 -0.97 1.41
N ALA A 33 1.17 -2.09 2.07
CA ALA A 33 1.83 -3.24 1.44
C ALA A 33 0.96 -3.86 0.32
N ALA A 34 -0.35 -3.97 0.53
CA ALA A 34 -1.27 -4.45 -0.48
C ALA A 34 -1.30 -3.52 -1.70
N TRP A 35 -1.35 -2.21 -1.50
CA TRP A 35 -1.26 -1.24 -2.59
C TRP A 35 0.06 -1.32 -3.35
N ALA A 36 1.18 -1.54 -2.66
CA ALA A 36 2.49 -1.75 -3.31
C ALA A 36 2.56 -3.01 -4.18
N ILE A 37 1.65 -3.97 -3.96
CA ILE A 37 1.54 -5.22 -4.73
C ILE A 37 0.48 -5.10 -5.82
N VAL A 38 -0.65 -4.45 -5.52
CA VAL A 38 -1.85 -4.39 -6.37
C VAL A 38 -1.74 -3.30 -7.43
N ALA A 39 -1.27 -2.11 -7.05
CA ALA A 39 -1.12 -0.99 -7.95
C ALA A 39 0.07 -1.19 -8.88
N GLU A 40 0.01 -0.56 -10.05
CA GLU A 40 1.15 -0.47 -10.96
C GLU A 40 2.09 0.66 -10.53
N THR A 41 3.34 0.61 -10.97
CA THR A 41 4.29 1.70 -10.69
C THR A 41 3.78 2.99 -11.30
N GLY A 42 3.64 4.04 -10.48
CA GLY A 42 3.10 5.33 -10.92
C GLY A 42 1.59 5.32 -11.17
N ASP A 43 0.83 4.39 -10.60
CA ASP A 43 -0.63 4.36 -10.74
C ASP A 43 -1.29 5.53 -9.97
N GLY A 44 -1.57 6.61 -10.70
CA GLY A 44 -2.19 7.81 -10.16
C GLY A 44 -3.62 7.60 -9.64
N VAL A 45 -4.34 6.59 -10.13
CA VAL A 45 -5.70 6.29 -9.66
C VAL A 45 -5.64 5.66 -8.27
N ALA A 46 -4.68 4.75 -8.06
CA ALA A 46 -4.42 4.17 -6.75
C ALA A 46 -4.04 5.27 -5.74
N GLY A 47 -3.11 6.16 -6.12
CA GLY A 47 -2.70 7.29 -5.28
C GLY A 47 -3.84 8.22 -4.92
N ARG A 48 -4.61 8.70 -5.91
CA ARG A 48 -5.81 9.54 -5.65
C ARG A 48 -6.81 8.87 -4.72
N THR A 49 -7.07 7.58 -4.96
CA THR A 49 -8.02 6.82 -4.14
C THR A 49 -7.54 6.71 -2.69
N VAL A 50 -6.25 6.41 -2.48
CA VAL A 50 -5.64 6.35 -1.15
C VAL A 50 -5.59 7.72 -0.48
N ASN A 51 -5.32 8.79 -1.23
CA ASN A 51 -5.34 10.16 -0.71
C ASN A 51 -6.75 10.59 -0.30
N ALA A 52 -7.78 10.20 -1.05
CA ALA A 52 -9.17 10.55 -0.77
C ALA A 52 -9.79 9.76 0.38
N LEU A 53 -9.46 8.46 0.52
CA LEU A 53 -10.15 7.55 1.44
C LEU A 53 -9.26 7.03 2.58
N GLY A 54 -7.95 7.23 2.50
CA GLY A 54 -6.98 6.49 3.31
C GLY A 54 -6.73 5.08 2.75
N PRO A 55 -5.59 4.45 3.10
CA PRO A 55 -5.13 3.22 2.45
C PRO A 55 -6.07 2.02 2.68
N VAL A 56 -6.66 1.92 3.87
CA VAL A 56 -7.55 0.82 4.26
C VAL A 56 -8.86 0.89 3.49
N ASP A 57 -9.58 2.01 3.57
CA ASP A 57 -10.89 2.14 2.91
C ASP A 57 -10.77 2.16 1.39
N ALA A 58 -9.68 2.72 0.86
CA ALA A 58 -9.31 2.58 -0.55
C ALA A 58 -9.25 1.11 -0.98
N LEU A 59 -8.56 0.26 -0.21
CA LEU A 59 -8.43 -1.17 -0.53
C LEU A 59 -9.78 -1.90 -0.43
N VAL A 60 -10.63 -1.50 0.52
CA VAL A 60 -12.00 -2.02 0.63
C VAL A 60 -12.84 -1.62 -0.59
N ALA A 61 -12.76 -0.37 -1.03
CA ALA A 61 -13.47 0.12 -2.21
C ALA A 61 -13.01 -0.60 -3.48
N ALA A 62 -11.71 -0.74 -3.69
CA ALA A 62 -11.14 -1.48 -4.82
C ALA A 62 -11.60 -2.95 -4.84
N GLY A 63 -11.61 -3.61 -3.68
CA GLY A 63 -12.09 -4.99 -3.55
C GLY A 63 -13.59 -5.13 -3.88
N ARG A 64 -14.43 -4.20 -3.43
CA ARG A 64 -15.86 -4.18 -3.78
C ARG A 64 -16.06 -3.98 -5.28
N ALA A 65 -15.33 -3.03 -5.88
CA ALA A 65 -15.42 -2.71 -7.30
C ALA A 65 -14.97 -3.90 -8.16
N ALA A 66 -13.90 -4.59 -7.76
CA ALA A 66 -13.44 -5.80 -8.43
C ALA A 66 -14.47 -6.95 -8.37
N ALA A 67 -15.30 -6.98 -7.33
CA ALA A 67 -16.43 -7.90 -7.20
C ALA A 67 -17.72 -7.43 -7.91
N GLY A 68 -17.66 -6.32 -8.66
CA GLY A 68 -18.78 -5.78 -9.44
C GLY A 68 -19.71 -4.85 -8.67
N SER A 69 -19.25 -4.26 -7.56
CA SER A 69 -20.07 -3.37 -6.71
C SER A 69 -19.30 -2.14 -6.24
N GLY A 70 -20.01 -1.03 -5.99
CA GLY A 70 -19.40 0.19 -5.44
C GLY A 70 -19.06 1.22 -6.52
N ALA A 71 -19.03 2.48 -6.08
CA ALA A 71 -18.85 3.66 -6.93
C ALA A 71 -17.39 4.11 -6.98
N ALA A 72 -17.09 4.98 -7.93
CA ALA A 72 -15.79 5.65 -7.96
C ALA A 72 -15.58 6.49 -6.69
N PRO A 73 -14.35 6.49 -6.13
CA PRO A 73 -13.96 7.38 -5.05
C PRO A 73 -14.06 8.87 -5.44
N PRO A 74 -14.17 9.79 -4.46
CA PRO A 74 -14.09 11.22 -4.71
C PRO A 74 -12.82 11.58 -5.50
N GLY A 75 -12.97 12.39 -6.55
CA GLY A 75 -11.84 12.84 -7.37
C GLY A 75 -11.35 11.83 -8.43
N VAL A 76 -12.02 10.68 -8.59
CA VAL A 76 -11.74 9.71 -9.65
C VAL A 76 -12.97 9.57 -10.55
N ALA A 77 -12.79 9.69 -11.87
CA ALA A 77 -13.89 9.52 -12.81
C ALA A 77 -14.32 8.04 -12.91
N GLU A 78 -15.62 7.76 -13.07
CA GLU A 78 -16.15 6.38 -13.14
C GLU A 78 -15.46 5.51 -14.20
N ALA A 79 -15.22 6.05 -15.40
CA ALA A 79 -14.53 5.32 -16.46
C ALA A 79 -13.07 5.01 -16.11
N GLU A 80 -12.39 5.94 -15.44
CA GLU A 80 -11.01 5.77 -15.00
C GLU A 80 -10.92 4.74 -13.86
N TRP A 81 -11.85 4.82 -12.91
CA TRP A 81 -11.98 3.86 -11.82
C TRP A 81 -12.22 2.44 -12.34
N ALA A 82 -13.18 2.27 -13.25
CA ALA A 82 -13.48 0.97 -13.86
C ALA A 82 -12.27 0.38 -14.60
N ALA A 83 -11.54 1.23 -15.34
CA ALA A 83 -10.31 0.81 -16.02
C ALA A 83 -9.22 0.39 -15.02
N ALA A 84 -9.04 1.15 -13.94
CA ALA A 84 -8.05 0.85 -12.91
C ALA A 84 -8.37 -0.46 -12.17
N VAL A 85 -9.61 -0.62 -11.72
CA VAL A 85 -10.10 -1.84 -11.07
C VAL A 85 -9.95 -3.06 -11.98
N SER A 86 -10.21 -2.92 -13.28
CA SER A 86 -9.99 -3.98 -14.26
C SER A 86 -8.52 -4.45 -14.27
N ARG A 87 -7.55 -3.51 -14.27
CA ARG A 87 -6.11 -3.82 -14.18
C ARG A 87 -5.72 -4.46 -12.85
N TRP A 88 -6.30 -4.00 -11.74
CA TRP A 88 -5.98 -4.49 -10.40
C TRP A 88 -6.60 -5.85 -10.08
N ARG A 89 -7.72 -6.21 -10.73
CA ARG A 89 -8.56 -7.38 -10.40
C ARG A 89 -7.76 -8.68 -10.24
N PRO A 90 -6.81 -9.05 -11.12
CA PRO A 90 -6.03 -10.28 -10.94
C PRO A 90 -5.19 -10.28 -9.66
N ARG A 91 -4.62 -9.12 -9.30
CA ARG A 91 -3.77 -8.96 -8.10
C ARG A 91 -4.61 -8.84 -6.83
N LEU A 92 -5.80 -8.26 -6.91
CA LEU A 92 -6.76 -8.23 -5.80
C LEU A 92 -7.27 -9.62 -5.45
N ALA A 93 -7.57 -10.46 -6.46
CA ALA A 93 -8.00 -11.84 -6.25
C ALA A 93 -6.97 -12.68 -5.49
N GLU A 94 -5.69 -12.51 -5.82
CA GLU A 94 -4.56 -13.18 -5.17
C GLU A 94 -3.97 -12.40 -3.98
N GLY A 95 -4.55 -11.24 -3.66
CA GLY A 95 -3.88 -10.21 -2.84
C GLY A 95 -3.55 -10.69 -1.44
N ALA A 96 -4.42 -11.50 -0.83
CA ALA A 96 -4.20 -12.02 0.51
C ALA A 96 -2.96 -12.94 0.56
N ARG A 97 -2.83 -13.85 -0.41
CA ARG A 97 -1.69 -14.75 -0.55
C ARG A 97 -0.41 -13.98 -0.87
N LEU A 98 -0.47 -13.03 -1.79
CA LEU A 98 0.68 -12.22 -2.20
C LEU A 98 1.20 -11.34 -1.06
N VAL A 99 0.30 -10.69 -0.31
CA VAL A 99 0.66 -9.86 0.85
C VAL A 99 1.28 -10.72 1.95
N ALA A 100 0.67 -11.86 2.30
CA ALA A 100 1.25 -12.76 3.31
C ALA A 100 2.66 -13.23 2.92
N ALA A 101 2.87 -13.61 1.65
CA ALA A 101 4.17 -14.02 1.14
C ALA A 101 5.20 -12.88 1.15
N ALA A 102 4.79 -11.65 0.85
CA ALA A 102 5.65 -10.47 0.89
C ALA A 102 6.09 -10.13 2.32
N LEU A 103 5.15 -10.09 3.27
CA LEU A 103 5.43 -9.84 4.69
C LEU A 103 6.37 -10.91 5.27
N GLU A 104 6.13 -12.18 4.95
CA GLU A 104 7.00 -13.27 5.41
C GLU A 104 8.39 -13.21 4.74
N THR A 105 8.48 -12.81 3.47
CA THR A 105 9.77 -12.55 2.81
C THR A 105 10.50 -11.38 3.46
N MET A 106 9.78 -10.32 3.82
CA MET A 106 10.33 -9.17 4.53
C MET A 106 10.96 -9.60 5.85
N ARG A 107 10.21 -10.37 6.65
CA ARG A 107 10.67 -10.93 7.93
C ARG A 107 11.93 -11.78 7.77
N ARG A 108 11.95 -12.72 6.82
CA ARG A 108 13.11 -13.61 6.62
C ARG A 108 14.35 -12.89 6.10
N ARG A 109 14.18 -11.84 5.31
CA ARG A 109 15.27 -11.12 4.67
C ARG A 109 15.71 -9.87 5.43
N GLY A 110 15.12 -9.61 6.60
CA GLY A 110 15.40 -8.40 7.39
C GLY A 110 15.12 -7.12 6.61
N LEU A 111 14.05 -7.12 5.81
CA LEU A 111 13.60 -5.92 5.11
C LEU A 111 12.67 -5.12 6.03
N THR A 112 12.57 -3.82 5.78
CA THR A 112 11.65 -2.91 6.48
C THR A 112 10.65 -2.34 5.49
N LEU A 113 9.37 -2.36 5.83
CA LEU A 113 8.35 -1.63 5.08
C LEU A 113 8.31 -0.21 5.64
N LEU A 114 8.69 0.75 4.80
CA LEU A 114 8.52 2.15 5.08
C LEU A 114 7.24 2.65 4.39
N VAL A 115 6.44 3.42 5.09
CA VAL A 115 5.19 4.01 4.59
C VAL A 115 5.15 5.51 4.87
N PRO A 116 4.30 6.30 4.18
CA PRO A 116 4.18 7.74 4.46
C PRO A 116 3.88 8.07 5.92
N GLU A 117 3.18 7.17 6.62
CA GLU A 117 2.86 7.29 8.04
C GLU A 117 4.10 7.17 8.97
N ASP A 118 5.26 6.75 8.46
CA ASP A 118 6.54 6.72 9.20
C ASP A 118 7.19 8.11 9.36
N GLY A 119 6.54 9.17 8.85
CA GLY A 119 6.88 10.56 9.12
C GLY A 119 8.32 10.90 8.69
N PRO A 120 9.23 11.31 9.61
CA PRO A 120 10.58 11.76 9.25
C PRO A 120 11.44 10.73 8.52
N LEU A 121 11.12 9.43 8.63
CA LEU A 121 11.84 8.39 7.90
C LEU A 121 11.44 8.34 6.42
N TRP A 122 10.23 8.81 6.07
CA TRP A 122 9.73 8.83 4.71
C TRP A 122 10.41 9.95 3.89
N PRO A 123 10.99 9.64 2.71
CA PRO A 123 11.67 10.67 1.90
C PRO A 123 10.71 11.75 1.40
N GLU A 124 10.94 12.99 1.82
CA GLU A 124 10.08 14.14 1.46
C GLU A 124 10.00 14.38 -0.05
N GLN A 125 11.04 14.02 -0.80
CA GLN A 125 11.12 14.20 -2.25
C GLN A 125 10.08 13.35 -3.00
N LEU A 126 9.56 12.28 -2.38
CA LEU A 126 8.47 11.52 -2.97
C LEU A 126 7.16 12.31 -3.03
N ALA A 127 7.02 13.39 -2.26
CA ALA A 127 5.90 14.31 -2.38
C ALA A 127 5.83 14.98 -3.76
N ASP A 128 6.97 15.19 -4.44
CA ASP A 128 7.02 15.76 -5.79
C ASP A 128 6.30 14.88 -6.83
N LEU A 129 6.08 13.59 -6.53
CA LEU A 129 5.36 12.66 -7.40
C LEU A 129 3.83 12.77 -7.27
N GLY A 130 3.31 13.48 -6.26
CA GLY A 130 1.87 13.62 -6.02
C GLY A 130 1.16 12.27 -5.96
N ASP A 131 0.07 12.12 -6.72
CA ASP A 131 -0.71 10.88 -6.79
C ASP A 131 0.07 9.68 -7.39
N HIS A 132 1.23 9.93 -7.99
CA HIS A 132 2.08 8.87 -8.55
C HIS A 132 3.14 8.37 -7.55
N ALA A 133 3.15 8.92 -6.32
CA ALA A 133 4.06 8.48 -5.27
C ALA A 133 3.86 6.99 -4.94
N PRO A 134 4.94 6.24 -4.65
CA PRO A 134 4.82 4.84 -4.28
C PRO A 134 4.03 4.73 -2.96
N PRO A 135 3.15 3.72 -2.82
CA PRO A 135 2.35 3.56 -1.61
C PRO A 135 3.20 3.11 -0.41
N ALA A 136 4.34 2.47 -0.65
CA ALA A 136 5.30 2.05 0.37
C ALA A 136 6.68 1.79 -0.28
N LEU A 137 7.73 1.75 0.53
CA LEU A 137 9.07 1.30 0.13
C LEU A 137 9.46 0.05 0.89
N TRP A 138 10.10 -0.89 0.20
CA TRP A 138 10.74 -2.06 0.81
C TRP A 138 12.24 -1.77 0.95
N VAL A 139 12.69 -1.55 2.18
CA VAL A 139 14.05 -1.09 2.48
C VAL A 139 14.89 -2.27 2.95
N ARG A 140 16.13 -2.36 2.45
CA ARG A 140 17.18 -3.23 3.01
C ARG A 140 18.27 -2.34 3.59
N GLY A 141 18.62 -2.56 4.85
CA GLY A 141 19.57 -1.71 5.57
C GLY A 141 18.86 -0.70 6.46
N ASP A 142 19.56 0.35 6.87
CA ASP A 142 19.06 1.37 7.80
C ASP A 142 18.16 2.39 7.07
N PRO A 143 16.85 2.49 7.41
CA PRO A 143 15.95 3.48 6.82
C PRO A 143 16.35 4.93 7.08
N VAL A 144 17.12 5.22 8.14
CA VAL A 144 17.59 6.59 8.43
C VAL A 144 18.42 7.15 7.27
N GLY A 145 19.15 6.30 6.55
CA GLY A 145 19.93 6.71 5.38
C GLY A 145 19.07 7.24 4.22
N LEU A 146 17.77 6.90 4.17
CA LEU A 146 16.85 7.42 3.14
C LEU A 146 16.41 8.85 3.44
N ALA A 147 16.27 9.22 4.72
CA ALA A 147 15.89 10.57 5.13
C ALA A 147 16.96 11.63 4.81
N GLY A 148 18.23 11.20 4.70
CA GLY A 148 19.37 12.06 4.37
C GLY A 148 19.64 12.28 2.87
N LEU A 149 18.78 11.76 1.98
CA LEU A 149 18.95 11.95 0.54
C LEU A 149 18.58 13.39 0.15
N HIS A 150 19.55 14.30 0.12
CA HIS A 150 19.33 15.66 -0.40
C HIS A 150 19.36 15.65 -1.94
N ARG A 151 18.66 16.61 -2.58
CA ARG A 151 18.74 16.81 -4.04
C ARG A 151 20.21 16.98 -4.43
N GLY A 152 20.78 15.97 -5.07
CA GLY A 152 22.06 16.11 -5.75
C GLY A 152 21.86 17.04 -6.94
N TYR A 153 22.47 18.22 -6.90
CA TYR A 153 22.62 19.04 -8.09
C TYR A 153 23.58 18.29 -9.02
N TRP A 154 23.05 17.76 -10.12
CA TRP A 154 23.84 17.26 -11.25
C TRP A 154 24.05 18.37 -12.27
#